data_AF-A0A965CP61-F1
#
_entry.id   AF-A0A965CP61-F1
#
_cell.length_a   1.000
_cell.length_b   1.000
_cell.length_c   1.000
_cell.angle_alpha   90.00
_cell.angle_beta   90.00
_cell.angle_gamma   90.00
#
_symmetry.space_group_name_H-M   'P 1'
#
loop_
_entity.id
_entity.type
_entity.pdbx_description
1 polymer ?
#
loop_
_entity_poly.entity_id
_entity_poly.type
_entity_poly.pdbx_seq_one_letter_code
_entity_poly.pdbx_strand_id
1 'polypeptide(L)'
;AGIKGMDPVMHEQLTRDEIERAEKDPKYRLKLKESTVRIPERKRTKGPRYTPLSRRHDRPNAILWLVRNHPELKDAQIMRLVGTTKSTIQQVKDRTHWNIAQLQPMDPVTLGLCSQIDLDFEVNRSSKDKTVQPAEAAHTLLPAEVTTAKETLEPFAGFTTQEAEVSEEKIDVDSVFAKLKQLKNDD
;
A
#
# COMPACT_ATOMS: atom_id res chain seq x y z
N ALA A 1 20.77 45.05 -26.81
CA ALA A 1 20.80 44.96 -25.33
C ALA A 1 22.21 45.33 -24.88
N GLY A 2 22.35 46.39 -24.08
CA GLY A 2 23.65 46.84 -23.57
C GLY A 2 24.12 45.92 -22.46
N ILE A 3 25.39 45.52 -22.50
CA ILE A 3 26.02 44.74 -21.43
C ILE A 3 26.21 45.71 -20.26
N LYS A 4 25.46 45.52 -19.17
CA LYS A 4 25.66 46.32 -17.96
C LYS A 4 26.91 45.77 -17.26
N GLY A 5 27.94 46.61 -17.11
CA GLY A 5 29.10 46.28 -16.30
C GLY A 5 28.65 45.95 -14.87
N MET A 6 29.17 44.86 -14.31
CA MET A 6 28.88 44.43 -12.95
C MET A 6 30.19 44.31 -12.18
N ASP A 7 30.19 44.83 -10.95
CA ASP A 7 31.35 44.76 -10.06
C ASP A 7 31.43 43.38 -9.41
N PRO A 8 32.56 42.65 -9.56
CA PRO A 8 32.70 41.29 -9.03
C PRO A 8 32.78 41.23 -7.51
N VAL A 9 33.13 42.35 -6.86
CA VAL A 9 33.15 42.48 -5.40
C VAL A 9 31.72 42.61 -4.85
N MET A 10 30.85 43.34 -5.54
CA MET A 10 29.45 43.53 -5.14
C MET A 10 28.63 42.24 -5.24
N HIS A 11 29.03 41.31 -6.10
CA HIS A 11 28.42 39.99 -6.23
C HIS A 11 29.10 38.89 -5.39
N GLU A 12 30.00 39.27 -4.49
CA GLU A 12 30.76 38.35 -3.64
C GLU A 12 31.54 37.26 -4.41
N GLN A 13 31.79 37.47 -5.70
CA GLN A 13 32.53 36.53 -6.54
C GLN A 13 34.04 36.62 -6.28
N LEU A 14 34.52 37.80 -5.87
CA LEU A 14 35.91 38.10 -5.54
C LEU A 14 36.01 38.90 -4.23
N THR A 15 37.06 38.65 -3.45
CA THR A 15 37.40 39.48 -2.28
C THR A 15 38.40 40.57 -2.67
N ARG A 16 38.41 41.68 -1.92
CA ARG A 16 39.35 42.79 -2.14
C ARG A 16 40.81 42.32 -2.03
N ASP A 17 41.08 41.44 -1.06
CA ASP A 17 42.40 40.87 -0.81
C ASP A 17 42.92 39.98 -1.95
N GLU A 18 42.03 39.36 -2.72
CA GLU A 18 42.39 38.56 -3.90
C GLU A 18 42.77 39.49 -5.08
N ILE A 19 42.10 40.63 -5.21
CA ILE A 19 42.40 41.65 -6.23
C ILE A 19 43.77 42.29 -5.95
N GLU A 20 44.06 42.64 -4.70
CA GLU A 20 45.37 43.23 -4.33
C GLU A 20 46.54 42.24 -4.55
N ARG A 21 46.30 40.93 -4.38
CA ARG A 21 47.30 39.90 -4.70
C ARG A 21 47.53 39.77 -6.20
N ALA A 22 46.49 39.89 -7.02
CA ALA A 22 46.61 39.88 -8.47
C ALA A 22 47.25 41.15 -9.04
N GLU A 23 47.06 42.30 -8.39
CA GLU A 23 47.70 43.56 -8.79
C GLU A 23 49.23 43.52 -8.60
N LYS A 24 49.70 42.80 -7.56
CA LYS A 24 51.12 42.66 -7.24
C LYS A 24 51.88 41.67 -8.13
N ASP A 25 51.19 40.72 -8.77
CA ASP A 25 51.82 39.71 -9.61
C ASP A 25 51.07 39.54 -10.95
N PRO A 26 51.65 39.99 -12.07
CA PRO A 26 51.01 39.91 -13.40
C PRO A 26 50.85 38.47 -13.91
N LYS A 27 51.47 37.47 -13.27
CA LYS A 27 51.30 36.04 -13.61
C LYS A 27 50.23 35.35 -12.75
N TYR A 28 49.72 36.02 -11.72
CA TYR A 28 48.76 35.43 -10.80
C TYR A 28 47.35 35.34 -11.42
N ARG A 29 46.71 34.18 -11.29
CA ARG A 29 45.33 33.95 -11.75
C ARG A 29 44.37 34.09 -10.59
N LEU A 30 43.48 35.09 -10.66
CA LEU A 30 42.39 35.31 -9.71
C LEU A 30 41.56 34.03 -9.50
N LYS A 31 41.30 33.68 -8.24
CA LYS A 31 40.41 32.58 -7.86
C LYS A 31 39.06 33.12 -7.40
N LEU A 32 37.97 32.57 -7.93
CA LEU A 32 36.62 32.93 -7.49
C LEU A 32 36.39 32.40 -6.06
N LYS A 33 35.68 33.20 -5.25
CA LYS A 33 35.22 32.79 -3.92
C LYS A 33 34.21 31.66 -4.07
N GLU A 34 34.35 30.61 -3.25
CA GLU A 34 33.34 29.56 -3.17
C GLU A 34 32.04 30.12 -2.59
N SER A 35 30.93 29.94 -3.30
CA SER A 35 29.63 30.47 -2.87
C SER A 35 29.11 29.69 -1.65
N THR A 36 28.98 30.35 -0.50
CA THR A 36 28.39 29.77 0.72
C THR A 36 26.91 29.41 0.56
N VAL A 37 26.23 30.00 -0.43
CA VAL A 37 24.81 29.76 -0.69
C VAL A 37 24.64 28.44 -1.44
N ARG A 38 24.41 27.36 -0.69
CA ARG A 38 23.99 26.07 -1.25
C ARG A 38 22.55 26.18 -1.74
N ILE A 39 22.36 26.54 -3.01
CA ILE A 39 21.03 26.57 -3.63
C ILE A 39 20.52 25.12 -3.65
N PRO A 40 19.43 24.79 -2.94
CA PRO A 40 18.85 23.47 -3.03
C PRO A 40 18.36 23.28 -4.47
N GLU A 41 18.76 22.16 -5.10
CA GLU A 41 18.27 21.84 -6.44
C GLU A 41 16.74 21.82 -6.42
N ARG A 42 16.13 22.71 -7.22
CA ARG A 42 14.67 22.72 -7.38
C ARG A 42 14.26 21.36 -7.91
N LYS A 43 13.62 20.55 -7.06
CA LYS A 43 12.99 19.29 -7.48
C LYS A 43 12.05 19.61 -8.64
N ARG A 44 12.41 19.18 -9.85
CA ARG A 44 11.57 19.38 -11.03
C ARG A 44 10.27 18.62 -10.79
N THR A 45 9.17 19.33 -10.57
CA THR A 45 7.84 18.72 -10.53
C THR A 45 7.65 18.00 -11.86
N LYS A 46 7.45 16.67 -11.82
CA LYS A 46 7.09 15.88 -13.00
C LYS A 46 5.80 16.50 -13.56
N GLY A 47 5.91 17.26 -14.65
CA GLY A 47 4.76 17.88 -15.30
C GLY A 47 3.82 16.83 -15.90
N PRO A 48 2.61 17.22 -16.34
CA PRO A 48 1.66 16.30 -16.96
C PRO A 48 2.29 15.62 -18.17
N ARG A 49 2.44 14.29 -18.11
CA ARG A 49 3.00 13.51 -19.22
C ARG A 49 1.90 13.32 -20.27
N TYR A 50 2.00 14.02 -21.39
CA TYR A 50 1.11 13.79 -22.53
C TYR A 50 1.33 12.36 -23.05
N THR A 51 0.25 11.58 -23.12
CA THR A 51 0.28 10.26 -23.75
C THR A 51 -0.27 10.41 -25.18
N PRO A 52 0.52 10.05 -26.21
CA PRO A 52 0.07 10.15 -27.60
C PRO A 52 -1.15 9.25 -27.86
N LEU A 53 -1.94 9.57 -28.90
CA LEU A 53 -3.20 8.89 -29.24
C LEU A 53 -3.04 7.37 -29.34
N SER A 54 -1.96 6.90 -29.96
CA SER A 54 -1.63 5.48 -30.10
C SER A 54 -1.51 4.73 -28.76
N ARG A 55 -1.08 5.43 -27.70
CA ARG A 55 -0.87 4.87 -26.36
C ARG A 55 -2.00 5.20 -25.38
N ARG A 56 -3.14 5.71 -25.87
CA ARG A 56 -4.28 6.04 -24.98
C ARG A 56 -4.97 4.80 -24.43
N HIS A 57 -4.94 3.69 -25.17
CA HIS A 57 -5.47 2.40 -24.72
C HIS A 57 -4.62 1.77 -23.60
N ASP A 58 -3.37 2.19 -23.45
CA ASP A 58 -2.47 1.70 -22.40
C ASP A 58 -2.91 2.14 -21.00
N ARG A 59 -3.56 3.32 -20.89
CA ARG A 59 -4.07 3.85 -19.62
C ARG A 59 -5.20 2.99 -19.03
N PRO A 60 -6.30 2.68 -19.75
CA PRO A 60 -7.35 1.80 -19.22
C PRO A 60 -6.85 0.36 -18.99
N ASN A 61 -5.93 -0.14 -19.82
CA ASN A 61 -5.26 -1.43 -19.61
C ASN A 61 -4.45 -1.47 -18.29
N ALA A 62 -3.72 -0.40 -18.00
CA ALA A 62 -2.97 -0.22 -16.76
C ALA A 62 -3.88 -0.13 -15.52
N ILE A 63 -4.99 0.61 -15.63
CA ILE A 63 -5.98 0.70 -14.53
C ILE A 63 -6.56 -0.68 -14.23
N LEU A 64 -6.93 -1.44 -15.27
CA LEU A 64 -7.48 -2.79 -15.11
C LEU A 64 -6.48 -3.72 -14.40
N TRP A 65 -5.18 -3.64 -14.75
CA TRP A 65 -4.14 -4.39 -14.08
C TRP A 65 -3.97 -3.98 -12.61
N LEU A 66 -3.97 -2.68 -12.31
CA LEU A 66 -3.83 -2.18 -10.93
C LEU A 66 -5.01 -2.60 -10.05
N VAL A 67 -6.24 -2.49 -10.55
CA VAL A 67 -7.44 -2.92 -9.81
C VAL A 67 -7.44 -4.42 -9.56
N ARG A 68 -6.93 -5.22 -10.51
CA ARG A 68 -6.88 -6.69 -10.40
C ARG A 68 -5.78 -7.18 -9.45
N ASN A 69 -4.57 -6.64 -9.56
CA ASN A 69 -3.41 -7.13 -8.80
C ASN A 69 -3.21 -6.40 -7.47
N HIS A 70 -3.57 -5.12 -7.41
CA HIS A 70 -3.41 -4.27 -6.23
C HIS A 70 -4.74 -3.62 -5.84
N PRO A 71 -5.73 -4.40 -5.34
CA PRO A 71 -6.98 -3.83 -4.80
C PRO A 71 -6.76 -2.98 -3.55
N GLU A 72 -5.53 -2.94 -3.03
CA GLU A 72 -5.15 -2.08 -1.92
C GLU A 72 -4.97 -0.61 -2.29
N LEU A 73 -4.75 -0.31 -3.57
CA LEU A 73 -4.53 1.04 -4.04
C LEU A 73 -5.85 1.84 -4.04
N LYS A 74 -5.81 3.01 -3.42
CA LYS A 74 -6.91 3.99 -3.48
C LYS A 74 -6.94 4.63 -4.87
N ASP A 75 -8.12 5.02 -5.35
CA ASP A 75 -8.26 5.73 -6.64
C ASP A 75 -7.34 6.96 -6.73
N ALA A 76 -7.11 7.66 -5.60
CA ALA A 76 -6.21 8.81 -5.51
C ALA A 76 -4.75 8.49 -5.85
N GLN A 77 -4.31 7.26 -5.60
CA GLN A 77 -2.96 6.78 -5.89
C GLN A 77 -2.87 6.30 -7.34
N ILE A 78 -3.90 5.61 -7.84
CA ILE A 78 -4.02 5.23 -9.25
C ILE A 78 -3.99 6.48 -10.15
N MET A 79 -4.68 7.56 -9.76
CA MET A 79 -4.61 8.85 -10.47
C MET A 79 -3.18 9.41 -10.54
N ARG A 80 -2.40 9.32 -9.45
CA ARG A 80 -1.01 9.78 -9.40
C ARG A 80 -0.05 8.93 -10.24
N LEU A 81 -0.24 7.61 -10.26
CA LEU A 81 0.61 6.69 -11.00
C LEU A 81 0.35 6.75 -12.52
N VAL A 82 -0.92 6.71 -12.94
CA VAL A 82 -1.30 6.59 -14.35
C VAL A 82 -1.53 7.96 -15.01
N GLY A 83 -1.83 9.01 -14.23
CA GLY A 83 -2.17 10.32 -14.77
C GLY A 83 -3.52 10.34 -15.50
N THR A 84 -4.49 9.59 -14.96
CA THR A 84 -5.86 9.48 -15.46
C THR A 84 -6.85 10.18 -14.53
N THR A 85 -8.11 10.32 -14.94
CA THR A 85 -9.17 10.92 -14.12
C THR A 85 -9.89 9.87 -13.27
N LYS A 86 -10.49 10.31 -12.16
CA LYS A 86 -11.31 9.45 -11.28
C LYS A 86 -12.49 8.81 -12.03
N SER A 87 -13.14 9.54 -12.94
CA SER A 87 -14.27 9.04 -13.72
C SER A 87 -13.88 7.84 -14.59
N THR A 88 -12.72 7.89 -15.24
CA THR A 88 -12.21 6.77 -16.05
C THR A 88 -11.86 5.57 -15.17
N ILE A 89 -11.29 5.79 -13.98
CA ILE A 89 -11.00 4.69 -13.04
C ILE A 89 -12.30 3.98 -12.62
N GLN A 90 -13.32 4.75 -12.26
CA GLN A 90 -14.63 4.21 -11.88
C GLN A 90 -15.28 3.44 -13.03
N GLN A 91 -15.27 3.99 -14.25
CA GLN A 91 -15.78 3.26 -15.43
C GLN A 91 -15.09 1.91 -15.68
N VAL A 92 -13.79 1.82 -15.41
CA VAL A 92 -13.05 0.55 -15.56
C VAL A 92 -13.39 -0.41 -14.41
N LYS A 93 -13.54 0.08 -13.17
CA LYS A 93 -13.97 -0.73 -12.01
C LYS A 93 -15.38 -1.28 -12.19
N ASP A 94 -16.30 -0.41 -12.62
CA ASP A 94 -17.71 -0.73 -12.86
C ASP A 94 -17.94 -1.46 -14.18
N ARG A 95 -16.88 -1.67 -14.98
CA ARG A 95 -16.94 -2.28 -16.31
C ARG A 95 -17.85 -1.54 -17.30
N THR A 96 -18.06 -0.24 -17.11
CA THR A 96 -18.88 0.63 -17.97
C THR A 96 -18.05 1.41 -18.99
N HIS A 97 -16.73 1.17 -19.07
CA HIS A 97 -15.89 1.79 -20.08
C HIS A 97 -16.28 1.31 -21.49
N TRP A 98 -16.35 2.23 -22.46
CA TRP A 98 -16.82 1.96 -23.83
C TRP A 98 -16.07 0.81 -24.54
N ASN A 99 -14.81 0.55 -24.18
CA ASN A 99 -14.00 -0.53 -24.76
C ASN A 99 -13.69 -1.69 -23.81
N ILE A 100 -14.50 -1.93 -22.77
CA ILE A 100 -14.18 -2.91 -21.72
C ILE A 100 -13.90 -4.32 -22.26
N ALA A 101 -14.54 -4.72 -23.36
CA ALA A 101 -14.41 -6.04 -23.96
C ALA A 101 -13.02 -6.31 -24.57
N GLN A 102 -12.31 -5.27 -25.03
CA GLN A 102 -11.00 -5.41 -25.66
C GLN A 102 -9.84 -5.01 -24.73
N LEU A 103 -10.14 -4.51 -23.53
CA LEU A 103 -9.11 -4.16 -22.55
C LEU A 103 -8.34 -5.42 -22.13
N GLN A 104 -7.02 -5.28 -22.00
CA GLN A 104 -6.14 -6.33 -21.50
C GLN A 104 -5.38 -5.80 -20.29
N PRO A 105 -5.32 -6.54 -19.17
CA PRO A 105 -4.57 -6.10 -17.99
C PRO A 105 -3.06 -6.10 -18.30
N MET A 106 -2.47 -4.91 -18.42
CA MET A 106 -1.04 -4.69 -18.66
C MET A 106 -0.42 -3.88 -17.51
N ASP A 107 0.81 -4.22 -17.12
CA ASP A 107 1.49 -3.57 -16.01
C ASP A 107 1.89 -2.11 -16.35
N PRO A 108 1.50 -1.10 -15.54
CA PRO A 108 1.86 0.30 -15.76
C PRO A 108 3.37 0.59 -15.79
N VAL A 109 4.20 -0.24 -15.16
CA VAL A 109 5.67 -0.08 -15.19
C VAL A 109 6.22 -0.45 -16.56
N THR A 110 5.75 -1.58 -17.13
CA THR A 110 6.13 -2.02 -18.48
C THR A 110 5.68 -1.03 -19.56
N LEU A 111 4.54 -0.37 -19.33
CA LEU A 111 4.00 0.68 -20.20
C LEU A 111 4.72 2.03 -20.04
N GLY A 112 5.62 2.17 -19.06
CA GLY A 112 6.37 3.41 -18.79
C GLY A 112 5.53 4.54 -18.21
N LEU A 113 4.36 4.22 -17.64
CA LEU A 113 3.45 5.19 -17.03
C LEU A 113 3.93 5.57 -15.63
N CYS A 114 4.33 4.58 -14.83
CA CYS A 114 5.00 4.78 -13.54
C CYS A 114 6.39 4.11 -13.52
N SER A 115 7.22 4.49 -12.54
CA SER A 115 8.44 3.74 -12.23
C SER A 115 8.14 2.66 -11.19
N GLN A 116 8.97 1.61 -11.14
CA GLN A 116 8.86 0.57 -10.12
C GLN A 116 8.87 1.15 -8.71
N ILE A 117 9.74 2.13 -8.47
CA ILE A 117 9.88 2.83 -7.19
C ILE A 117 8.58 3.56 -6.83
N ASP A 118 7.96 4.24 -7.79
CA ASP A 118 6.70 4.95 -7.56
C ASP A 118 5.56 3.97 -7.23
N LEU A 119 5.51 2.81 -7.89
CA LEU A 119 4.52 1.76 -7.64
C LEU A 119 4.69 1.18 -6.22
N ASP A 120 5.89 0.74 -5.88
CA ASP A 120 6.20 0.13 -4.58
C ASP A 120 5.94 1.12 -3.44
N PHE A 121 6.25 2.41 -3.66
CA PHE A 121 5.97 3.47 -2.70
C PHE A 121 4.48 3.65 -2.42
N GLU A 122 3.65 3.69 -3.47
CA GLU A 122 2.20 3.84 -3.29
C GLU A 122 1.57 2.58 -2.69
N VAL A 123 2.02 1.38 -3.06
CA VAL A 123 1.55 0.12 -2.44
C VAL A 123 1.87 0.11 -0.95
N ASN A 124 3.12 0.37 -0.56
CA ASN A 124 3.51 0.41 0.85
C ASN A 124 2.73 1.47 1.63
N ARG A 125 2.48 2.63 1.02
CA ARG A 125 1.66 3.70 1.60
C ARG A 125 0.20 3.25 1.81
N SER A 126 -0.37 2.53 0.84
CA SER A 126 -1.73 1.98 0.94
C SER A 126 -1.84 0.90 2.00
N SER A 127 -0.88 -0.01 2.07
CA SER A 127 -0.90 -1.10 3.04
C SER A 127 -0.78 -0.55 4.47
N LYS A 128 0.00 0.52 4.68
CA LYS A 128 0.05 1.25 5.98
C LYS A 128 -1.23 1.98 6.30
N ASP A 129 -1.88 2.61 5.32
CA ASP A 129 -3.17 3.26 5.54
C ASP A 129 -4.30 2.25 5.86
N LYS A 130 -4.12 0.96 5.53
CA LYS A 130 -5.08 -0.11 5.84
C LYS A 130 -4.95 -0.67 7.26
N THR A 131 -3.89 -0.36 8.02
CA THR A 131 -3.69 -0.96 9.36
C THR A 131 -4.58 -0.42 10.47
N VAL A 132 -5.65 0.33 10.18
CA VAL A 132 -6.69 0.63 11.17
C VAL A 132 -8.06 0.68 10.50
N GLN A 133 -8.50 -0.45 9.96
CA GLN A 133 -9.92 -0.79 10.10
C GLN A 133 -9.95 -1.93 11.10
N PRO A 134 -10.67 -1.82 12.23
CA PRO A 134 -10.96 -2.98 13.05
C PRO A 134 -11.76 -3.91 12.17
N ALA A 135 -11.07 -4.86 11.54
CA ALA A 135 -11.70 -5.99 10.92
C ALA A 135 -12.59 -6.60 11.99
N GLU A 136 -13.88 -6.63 11.69
CA GLU A 136 -14.92 -7.23 12.48
C GLU A 136 -14.42 -8.55 13.06
N ALA A 137 -14.73 -8.74 14.34
CA ALA A 137 -14.44 -9.91 15.15
C ALA A 137 -15.17 -11.17 14.65
N ALA A 138 -15.09 -11.49 13.36
CA ALA A 138 -15.78 -12.61 12.73
C ALA A 138 -14.95 -13.91 12.73
N HIS A 139 -13.66 -13.86 13.11
CA HIS A 139 -12.80 -15.04 13.22
C HIS A 139 -12.00 -15.11 14.52
N THR A 140 -12.41 -14.38 15.56
CA THR A 140 -11.92 -14.67 16.91
C THR A 140 -12.85 -15.70 17.52
N LEU A 141 -12.29 -16.83 17.93
CA LEU A 141 -13.05 -17.88 18.59
C LEU A 141 -13.80 -17.31 19.79
N LEU A 142 -15.06 -17.69 19.93
CA LEU A 142 -15.87 -17.36 21.10
C LEU A 142 -15.19 -17.94 22.35
N PRO A 143 -15.27 -17.25 23.51
CA PRO A 143 -14.70 -17.75 24.75
C PRO A 143 -15.31 -19.12 25.12
N ALA A 144 -14.48 -19.99 25.71
CA ALA A 144 -14.81 -21.38 26.02
C ALA A 144 -16.10 -21.57 26.84
N GLU A 145 -16.52 -20.53 27.56
CA GLU A 145 -17.74 -20.47 28.35
C GLU A 145 -19.02 -20.54 27.50
N VAL A 146 -19.00 -20.02 26.27
CA VAL A 146 -20.18 -19.99 25.37
C VAL A 146 -20.31 -21.29 24.57
N THR A 147 -19.21 -21.98 24.28
CA THR A 147 -19.22 -23.25 23.51
C THR A 147 -19.48 -24.50 24.35
N THR A 148 -19.30 -24.42 25.67
CA THR A 148 -19.50 -25.58 26.57
C THR A 148 -20.82 -25.49 27.35
N ALA A 149 -21.51 -24.35 27.27
CA ALA A 149 -22.85 -24.21 27.84
C ALA A 149 -23.82 -25.07 27.04
N LYS A 150 -24.28 -26.16 27.66
CA LYS A 150 -25.35 -27.02 27.16
C LYS A 150 -26.67 -26.24 27.24
N GLU A 151 -26.88 -25.32 26.30
CA GLU A 151 -28.14 -24.61 26.15
C GLU A 151 -29.15 -25.59 25.53
N THR A 152 -30.19 -25.90 26.31
CA THR A 152 -31.34 -26.69 25.91
C THR A 152 -32.06 -26.02 24.74
N LEU A 153 -31.75 -26.48 23.52
CA LEU A 153 -32.48 -26.11 22.31
C LEU A 153 -33.71 -27.02 22.17
N GLU A 154 -34.90 -26.42 22.22
CA GLU A 154 -36.11 -27.06 21.73
C GLU A 154 -36.01 -27.29 20.21
N PRO A 155 -36.35 -28.48 19.69
CA PRO A 155 -36.19 -28.79 18.28
C PRO A 155 -37.26 -28.08 17.43
N PHE A 156 -36.79 -27.28 16.47
CA PHE A 156 -37.61 -26.72 15.40
C PHE A 156 -38.10 -27.86 14.49
N ALA A 157 -39.43 -27.99 14.38
CA ALA A 157 -40.12 -29.07 13.72
C ALA A 157 -39.81 -29.17 12.22
N GLY A 158 -39.47 -30.39 11.75
CA GLY A 158 -39.61 -30.73 10.32
C GLY A 158 -38.59 -31.67 9.70
N PHE A 159 -38.25 -32.81 10.32
CA PHE A 159 -37.71 -33.95 9.55
C PHE A 159 -37.93 -35.27 10.30
N THR A 160 -38.80 -36.13 9.76
CA THR A 160 -39.01 -37.50 10.25
C THR A 160 -37.80 -38.36 9.92
N THR A 161 -37.12 -38.88 10.93
CA THR A 161 -36.21 -40.02 10.81
C THR A 161 -36.44 -40.92 12.02
N GLN A 162 -36.60 -42.22 11.77
CA GLN A 162 -36.91 -43.25 12.74
C GLN A 162 -35.84 -43.33 13.83
N GLU A 163 -36.25 -43.23 15.09
CA GLU A 163 -35.38 -43.46 16.26
C GLU A 163 -35.43 -44.94 16.63
N ALA A 164 -34.26 -45.59 16.53
CA ALA A 164 -34.00 -46.86 17.18
C ALA A 164 -33.62 -46.56 18.64
N GLU A 165 -34.37 -47.12 19.59
CA GLU A 165 -34.04 -47.02 21.01
C GLU A 165 -32.73 -47.77 21.29
N VAL A 166 -31.69 -47.04 21.68
CA VAL A 166 -30.55 -47.58 22.42
C VAL A 166 -30.70 -47.09 23.84
N SER A 167 -31.05 -48.00 24.74
CA SER A 167 -31.08 -47.79 26.18
C SER A 167 -29.69 -47.39 26.67
N GLU A 168 -29.50 -46.12 27.01
CA GLU A 168 -28.32 -45.67 27.76
C GLU A 168 -28.46 -46.15 29.20
N GLU A 169 -27.82 -47.28 29.52
CA GLU A 169 -27.45 -47.57 30.90
C GLU A 169 -26.53 -46.45 31.38
N LYS A 170 -27.03 -45.61 32.28
CA LYS A 170 -26.23 -44.59 32.97
C LYS A 170 -25.08 -45.29 33.69
N ILE A 171 -23.89 -45.15 33.15
CA ILE A 171 -22.65 -45.60 33.77
C ILE A 171 -22.46 -44.78 35.05
N ASP A 172 -22.59 -45.44 36.20
CA ASP A 172 -22.37 -44.85 37.51
C ASP A 172 -20.86 -44.69 37.78
N VAL A 173 -20.42 -43.44 37.85
CA VAL A 173 -19.01 -43.05 37.98
C VAL A 173 -18.44 -43.53 39.32
N ASP A 174 -19.26 -43.61 40.37
CA ASP A 174 -18.81 -44.03 41.70
C ASP A 174 -18.44 -45.52 41.77
N SER A 175 -19.05 -46.37 40.94
CA SER A 175 -18.72 -47.80 40.83
C SER A 175 -17.30 -48.04 40.28
N VAL A 176 -16.88 -47.20 39.33
CA VAL A 176 -15.55 -47.30 38.69
C VAL A 176 -14.45 -46.92 39.69
N PHE A 177 -14.67 -45.89 40.50
CA PHE A 177 -13.69 -45.42 41.49
C PHE A 177 -13.67 -46.25 42.79
N ALA A 178 -14.79 -46.87 43.17
CA ALA A 178 -14.84 -47.80 44.29
C ALA A 178 -13.92 -49.02 44.07
N LYS A 179 -13.93 -49.58 42.86
CA LYS A 179 -13.13 -50.76 42.52
C LYS A 179 -11.63 -50.47 42.45
N LEU A 180 -11.24 -49.26 42.06
CA LEU A 180 -9.85 -48.81 42.07
C LEU A 180 -9.31 -48.61 43.49
N LYS A 181 -10.15 -48.17 44.43
CA LYS A 181 -9.76 -47.97 45.83
C LYS A 181 -9.53 -49.30 46.56
N GLN A 182 -10.23 -50.35 46.14
CA GLN A 182 -10.12 -51.69 46.72
C GLN A 182 -8.80 -52.40 46.35
N LEU A 183 -8.23 -52.12 45.17
CA LEU A 183 -6.91 -52.64 44.77
C LEU A 183 -5.71 -51.98 45.48
N LYS A 184 -5.91 -50.87 46.20
CA LYS A 184 -4.81 -50.11 46.84
C LYS A 184 -4.58 -50.49 48.30
N ASN A 185 -5.37 -51.41 48.85
CA ASN A 185 -5.28 -51.85 50.26
C ASN A 185 -4.78 -53.29 50.43
N ASP A 186 -4.35 -53.97 49.37
CA ASP A 186 -3.69 -55.29 49.43
C ASP A 186 -2.20 -55.13 49.07
N ASP A 187 -1.43 -54.53 49.97
CA ASP A 187 0.03 -54.67 50.16
C ASP A 187 0.41 -54.24 51.60
#